data_AF-A0A3A4ZAW5-F1
#
_entry.id   AF-A0A3A4ZAW5-F1
#
_cell.length_a   1.000
_cell.length_b   1.000
_cell.length_c   1.000
_cell.angle_alpha   90.00
_cell.angle_beta   90.00
_cell.angle_gamma   90.00
#
_symmetry.space_group_name_H-M   'P 1'
#
loop_
_entity.id
_entity.type
_entity.pdbx_description
1 polymer ?
#
loop_
_entity_poly.entity_id
_entity_poly.type
_entity_poly.pdbx_seq_one_letter_code
_entity_poly.pdbx_strand_id
1 'polypeptide(L)'
;MLAKLVEETMNAVVNAVKGVDNVLDAVRDSVKDQAVAALQGVGDIANQGIDTIESVIRGGLESASSVGGSLVDVVSGTVGGVLTAIAETGGDVLSLTGKTVGAAIREASDLGEDLGDTAVGAVTGAVNAAEKVGVSTTDALKEAVLAAIKSADAIGGAAGQTVRDALLSAMALPRDAIDSIISGSNE
;
A
#
# COMPACT_ATOMS: atom_id res chain seq x y z
N MET A 1 10.79 -19.09 1.96
CA MET A 1 9.36 -19.01 1.61
C MET A 1 9.00 -17.58 1.23
N LEU A 2 9.24 -16.60 2.09
CA LEU A 2 8.98 -15.16 1.81
C LEU A 2 9.67 -14.63 0.53
N ALA A 3 10.96 -14.91 0.32
CA ALA A 3 11.64 -14.50 -0.92
C ALA A 3 11.01 -15.08 -2.20
N LYS A 4 10.45 -16.30 -2.12
CA LYS A 4 9.73 -16.92 -3.24
C LYS A 4 8.40 -16.20 -3.50
N LEU A 5 7.72 -15.77 -2.44
CA LEU A 5 6.47 -15.01 -2.53
C LEU A 5 6.69 -13.61 -3.14
N VAL A 6 7.81 -12.94 -2.81
CA VAL A 6 8.21 -11.68 -3.45
C VAL A 6 8.35 -11.89 -4.97
N GLU A 7 9.13 -12.89 -5.38
CA GLU A 7 9.37 -13.21 -6.79
C GLU A 7 8.08 -13.62 -7.52
N GLU A 8 7.23 -14.45 -6.90
CA GLU A 8 5.95 -14.88 -7.46
C GLU A 8 5.01 -13.67 -7.65
N THR A 9 4.95 -12.77 -6.66
CA THR A 9 4.13 -11.57 -6.73
C THR A 9 4.60 -10.63 -7.84
N MET A 10 5.91 -10.32 -7.89
CA MET A 10 6.48 -9.47 -8.93
C MET A 10 6.18 -10.03 -10.32
N ASN A 11 6.42 -11.32 -10.54
CA ASN A 11 6.18 -11.96 -11.83
C ASN A 11 4.70 -11.97 -12.21
N ALA A 12 3.80 -12.21 -11.25
CA ALA A 12 2.36 -12.16 -11.49
C ALA A 12 1.94 -10.77 -11.97
N VAL A 13 2.40 -9.71 -11.30
CA VAL A 13 2.07 -8.33 -11.67
C VAL A 13 2.64 -7.97 -13.05
N VAL A 14 3.92 -8.26 -13.29
CA VAL A 14 4.57 -7.98 -14.59
C VAL A 14 3.84 -8.68 -15.74
N ASN A 15 3.36 -9.90 -15.53
CA ASN A 15 2.62 -10.63 -16.55
C ASN A 15 1.19 -10.12 -16.72
N ALA A 16 0.53 -9.71 -15.63
CA ALA A 16 -0.83 -9.17 -15.67
C ALA A 16 -0.90 -7.81 -16.40
N VAL A 17 0.15 -6.99 -16.31
CA VAL A 17 0.14 -5.66 -16.93
C VAL A 17 0.58 -5.66 -18.40
N LYS A 18 1.26 -6.71 -18.87
CA LYS A 18 1.68 -6.79 -20.28
C LYS A 18 0.46 -6.80 -21.22
N GLY A 19 0.27 -5.69 -21.94
CA GLY A 19 -0.75 -5.55 -22.98
C GLY A 19 -2.14 -5.16 -22.47
N VAL A 20 -2.24 -4.65 -21.23
CA VAL A 20 -3.50 -4.08 -20.70
C VAL A 20 -3.42 -2.56 -20.67
N ASP A 21 -4.55 -1.91 -20.93
CA ASP A 21 -4.64 -0.44 -20.87
C ASP A 21 -4.80 0.07 -19.43
N ASN A 22 -5.34 -0.76 -18.53
CA ASN A 22 -5.60 -0.40 -17.13
C ASN A 22 -4.60 -1.10 -16.20
N VAL A 23 -3.44 -0.45 -16.03
CA VAL A 23 -2.34 -0.92 -15.17
C VAL A 23 -2.79 -1.07 -13.72
N LEU A 24 -3.50 -0.07 -13.19
CA LEU A 24 -3.91 -0.04 -11.78
C LEU A 24 -4.74 -1.28 -11.41
N ASP A 25 -5.77 -1.59 -12.20
CA ASP A 25 -6.64 -2.73 -11.91
C ASP A 25 -5.90 -4.06 -12.09
N ALA A 26 -5.04 -4.17 -13.11
CA ALA A 26 -4.23 -5.37 -13.34
C ALA A 26 -3.22 -5.63 -12.21
N VAL A 27 -2.54 -4.60 -11.72
CA VAL A 27 -1.67 -4.69 -10.53
C VAL A 27 -2.51 -5.11 -9.34
N ARG A 28 -3.64 -4.43 -9.10
CA ARG A 28 -4.50 -4.69 -7.93
C ARG A 28 -4.98 -6.13 -7.89
N ASP A 29 -5.55 -6.62 -8.98
CA ASP A 29 -6.11 -7.97 -9.02
C ASP A 29 -5.01 -9.03 -8.92
N SER A 30 -3.87 -8.82 -9.58
CA SER A 30 -2.74 -9.74 -9.46
C SER A 30 -2.19 -9.81 -8.04
N VAL A 31 -1.96 -8.66 -7.40
CA VAL A 31 -1.49 -8.59 -6.01
C VAL A 31 -2.51 -9.18 -5.05
N LYS A 32 -3.81 -8.89 -5.24
CA LYS A 32 -4.89 -9.46 -4.43
C LYS A 32 -4.88 -10.97 -4.51
N ASP A 33 -4.81 -11.55 -5.70
CA ASP A 33 -4.83 -13.01 -5.89
C ASP A 33 -3.62 -13.68 -5.19
N GLN A 34 -2.43 -13.06 -5.24
CA GLN A 34 -1.24 -13.55 -4.52
C GLN A 34 -1.38 -13.41 -3.01
N ALA A 35 -1.88 -12.28 -2.53
CA ALA A 35 -2.12 -12.05 -1.11
C ALA A 35 -3.18 -13.02 -0.56
N VAL A 36 -4.28 -13.27 -1.28
CA VAL A 36 -5.29 -14.26 -0.87
C VAL A 36 -4.66 -15.64 -0.76
N ALA A 37 -3.92 -16.08 -1.79
CA ALA A 37 -3.26 -17.38 -1.77
C ALA A 37 -2.28 -17.53 -0.61
N ALA A 38 -1.58 -16.45 -0.24
CA ALA A 38 -0.58 -16.46 0.82
C ALA A 38 -1.17 -16.33 2.23
N LEU A 39 -2.31 -15.64 2.37
CA LEU A 39 -3.01 -15.44 3.64
C LEU A 39 -4.04 -16.54 3.94
N GLN A 40 -4.46 -17.31 2.93
CA GLN A 40 -5.43 -18.37 3.11
C GLN A 40 -4.91 -19.45 4.08
N GLY A 41 -5.65 -19.65 5.17
CA GLY A 41 -5.25 -20.58 6.24
C GLY A 41 -4.39 -19.94 7.34
N VAL A 42 -4.02 -18.66 7.23
CA VAL A 42 -3.44 -17.89 8.33
C VAL A 42 -4.55 -17.52 9.31
N GLY A 43 -4.57 -18.16 10.48
CA GLY A 43 -5.65 -17.98 11.46
C GLY A 43 -5.66 -16.61 12.14
N ASP A 44 -4.48 -16.01 12.35
CA ASP A 44 -4.33 -14.68 12.95
C ASP A 44 -3.48 -13.79 12.04
N ILE A 45 -4.12 -13.21 11.03
CA ILE A 45 -3.45 -12.35 10.04
C ILE A 45 -2.77 -11.15 10.72
N ALA A 46 -3.36 -10.61 11.79
CA ALA A 46 -2.86 -9.43 12.47
C ALA A 46 -1.49 -9.63 13.14
N ASN A 47 -1.18 -10.87 13.52
CA ASN A 47 0.09 -11.21 14.18
C ASN A 47 1.00 -12.14 13.35
N GLN A 48 0.43 -13.03 12.53
CA GLN A 48 1.17 -14.05 11.78
C GLN A 48 1.23 -13.76 10.28
N GLY A 49 0.36 -12.88 9.77
CA GLY A 49 0.27 -12.54 8.35
C GLY A 49 1.10 -11.33 7.94
N ILE A 50 1.73 -10.61 8.88
CA ILE A 50 2.44 -9.36 8.58
C ILE A 50 3.64 -9.59 7.67
N ASP A 51 4.50 -10.57 7.95
CA ASP A 51 5.65 -10.89 7.10
C ASP A 51 5.22 -11.28 5.67
N THR A 52 4.07 -11.96 5.56
CA THR A 52 3.44 -12.30 4.28
C THR A 52 2.98 -11.05 3.55
N ILE A 53 2.30 -10.14 4.24
CA ILE A 53 1.86 -8.84 3.70
C ILE A 53 3.07 -8.04 3.20
N GLU A 54 4.12 -7.92 3.99
CA GLU A 54 5.35 -7.21 3.61
C GLU A 54 6.00 -7.83 2.36
N SER A 55 6.04 -9.16 2.28
CA SER A 55 6.59 -9.86 1.10
C SER A 55 5.77 -9.62 -0.17
N VAL A 56 4.44 -9.61 -0.07
CA VAL A 56 3.58 -9.31 -1.22
C VAL A 56 3.72 -7.85 -1.63
N ILE A 57 3.78 -6.93 -0.67
CA ILE A 57 4.02 -5.51 -0.95
C ILE A 57 5.35 -5.32 -1.66
N ARG A 58 6.44 -5.88 -1.13
CA ARG A 58 7.77 -5.81 -1.76
C ARG A 58 7.73 -6.31 -3.20
N GLY A 59 7.12 -7.47 -3.46
CA GLY A 59 7.02 -8.01 -4.82
C GLY A 59 6.17 -7.13 -5.75
N GLY A 60 5.11 -6.51 -5.23
CA GLY A 60 4.32 -5.52 -5.97
C GLY A 60 5.13 -4.27 -6.33
N LEU A 61 5.91 -3.74 -5.39
CA LEU A 61 6.78 -2.57 -5.62
C LEU A 61 7.92 -2.88 -6.58
N GLU A 62 8.63 -4.00 -6.42
CA GLU A 62 9.71 -4.43 -7.33
C GLU A 62 9.24 -4.51 -8.80
N SER A 63 7.95 -4.78 -9.02
CA SER A 63 7.34 -4.80 -10.35
C SER A 63 7.31 -3.42 -11.03
N ALA A 64 7.32 -2.31 -10.29
CA ALA A 64 7.17 -0.96 -10.82
C ALA A 64 8.17 -0.64 -11.93
N SER A 65 9.43 -1.04 -11.73
CA SER A 65 10.51 -0.86 -12.71
C SER A 65 10.29 -1.61 -14.03
N SER A 66 9.52 -2.69 -14.01
CA SER A 66 9.27 -3.59 -15.14
C SER A 66 7.94 -3.34 -15.84
N VAL A 67 6.99 -2.72 -15.12
CA VAL A 67 5.62 -2.50 -15.58
C VAL A 67 5.51 -1.23 -16.44
N GLY A 68 6.44 -0.28 -16.31
CA GLY A 68 6.48 0.95 -17.11
C GLY A 68 5.32 1.93 -16.84
N GLY A 69 4.51 1.68 -15.81
CA GLY A 69 3.44 2.54 -15.34
C GLY A 69 3.91 3.57 -14.32
N SER A 70 2.98 4.42 -13.86
CA SER A 70 3.24 5.34 -12.75
C SER A 70 3.50 4.56 -11.46
N LEU A 71 4.53 4.95 -10.69
CA LEU A 71 4.80 4.37 -9.37
C LEU A 71 3.57 4.49 -8.45
N VAL A 72 2.88 5.64 -8.50
CA VAL A 72 1.64 5.88 -7.74
C VAL A 72 0.59 4.82 -8.05
N ASP A 73 0.41 4.44 -9.33
CA ASP A 73 -0.58 3.44 -9.74
C ASP A 73 -0.18 2.03 -9.30
N VAL A 74 1.11 1.69 -9.41
CA VAL A 74 1.62 0.39 -8.96
C VAL A 74 1.49 0.24 -7.46
N VAL A 75 1.87 1.25 -6.67
CA VAL A 75 1.75 1.22 -5.21
C VAL A 75 0.29 1.22 -4.79
N SER A 76 -0.57 2.03 -5.43
CA SER A 76 -2.03 2.06 -5.18
C SER A 76 -2.68 0.71 -5.48
N GLY A 77 -2.32 0.09 -6.60
CA GLY A 77 -2.77 -1.26 -6.95
C GLY A 77 -2.29 -2.28 -5.93
N THR A 78 -1.02 -2.22 -5.54
CA THR A 78 -0.42 -3.15 -4.59
C THR A 78 -1.07 -3.06 -3.22
N VAL A 79 -1.09 -1.88 -2.60
CA VAL A 79 -1.71 -1.68 -1.27
C VAL A 79 -3.20 -1.99 -1.30
N GLY A 80 -3.90 -1.56 -2.35
CA GLY A 80 -5.32 -1.84 -2.50
C GLY A 80 -5.62 -3.33 -2.70
N GLY A 81 -4.75 -4.05 -3.42
CA GLY A 81 -4.86 -5.48 -3.67
C GLY A 81 -4.65 -6.28 -2.38
N VAL A 82 -3.62 -5.94 -1.61
CA VAL A 82 -3.36 -6.54 -0.29
C VAL A 82 -4.51 -6.32 0.68
N LEU A 83 -5.04 -5.10 0.78
CA LEU A 83 -6.16 -4.81 1.70
C LEU A 83 -7.46 -5.49 1.26
N THR A 84 -7.70 -5.61 -0.04
CA THR A 84 -8.83 -6.39 -0.56
C THR A 84 -8.66 -7.88 -0.21
N ALA A 85 -7.45 -8.42 -0.33
CA ALA A 85 -7.16 -9.80 0.03
C ALA A 85 -7.30 -10.06 1.54
N ILE A 86 -6.91 -9.11 2.38
CA ILE A 86 -7.15 -9.15 3.83
C ILE A 86 -8.66 -9.28 4.10
N ALA A 87 -9.49 -8.48 3.42
CA ALA A 87 -10.94 -8.56 3.57
C ALA A 87 -11.48 -9.94 3.15
N GLU A 88 -11.04 -10.45 2.00
CA GLU A 88 -11.48 -11.75 1.46
C GLU A 88 -11.04 -12.94 2.32
N THR A 89 -9.94 -12.80 3.06
CA THR A 89 -9.43 -13.81 4.00
C THR A 89 -9.96 -13.62 5.43
N GLY A 90 -10.87 -12.66 5.66
CA GLY A 90 -11.55 -12.43 6.93
C GLY A 90 -10.76 -11.58 7.94
N GLY A 91 -9.69 -10.91 7.50
CA GLY A 91 -8.94 -9.97 8.33
C GLY A 91 -9.64 -8.60 8.45
N ASP A 92 -9.34 -7.90 9.55
CA ASP A 92 -9.83 -6.54 9.78
C ASP A 92 -9.01 -5.53 8.97
N VAL A 93 -9.58 -5.09 7.85
CA VAL A 93 -8.99 -4.13 6.91
C VAL A 93 -8.58 -2.85 7.60
N LEU A 94 -9.45 -2.25 8.42
CA LEU A 94 -9.18 -0.94 9.02
C LEU A 94 -8.00 -1.04 10.00
N SER A 95 -7.97 -2.10 10.81
CA SER A 95 -6.85 -2.35 11.74
C SER A 95 -5.51 -2.61 11.05
N LEU A 96 -5.55 -3.09 9.80
CA LEU A 96 -4.36 -3.44 9.01
C LEU A 96 -3.95 -2.37 8.01
N THR A 97 -4.80 -1.41 7.69
CA THR A 97 -4.50 -0.28 6.79
C THR A 97 -3.18 0.39 7.16
N GLY A 98 -3.01 0.79 8.42
CA GLY A 98 -1.78 1.44 8.86
C GLY A 98 -0.54 0.54 8.75
N LYS A 99 -0.69 -0.77 9.00
CA LYS A 99 0.43 -1.72 8.85
C LYS A 99 0.83 -1.88 7.38
N THR A 100 -0.15 -2.07 6.49
CA THR A 100 0.07 -2.22 5.04
C THR A 100 0.70 -0.96 4.44
N VAL A 101 0.19 0.23 4.77
CA VAL A 101 0.73 1.49 4.27
C VAL A 101 2.13 1.75 4.83
N GLY A 102 2.33 1.50 6.13
CA GLY A 102 3.65 1.62 6.75
C GLY A 102 4.68 0.65 6.16
N ALA A 103 4.26 -0.58 5.82
CA ALA A 103 5.08 -1.54 5.10
C ALA A 103 5.48 -0.99 3.72
N ALA A 104 4.54 -0.49 2.92
CA ALA A 104 4.85 0.08 1.61
C ALA A 104 5.92 1.20 1.67
N ILE A 105 5.86 2.09 2.67
CA ILE A 105 6.89 3.13 2.86
C ILE A 105 8.27 2.54 3.20
N ARG A 106 8.34 1.54 4.08
CA ARG A 106 9.61 0.89 4.46
C ARG A 106 10.20 0.12 3.29
N GLU A 107 9.38 -0.65 2.60
CA GLU A 107 9.79 -1.43 1.43
C GLU A 107 10.26 -0.52 0.30
N ALA A 108 9.54 0.57 0.02
CA ALA A 108 9.98 1.57 -0.95
C ALA A 108 11.33 2.20 -0.56
N SER A 109 11.54 2.49 0.73
CA SER A 109 12.82 3.01 1.22
C SER A 109 13.96 2.01 1.03
N ASP A 110 13.72 0.73 1.29
CA ASP A 110 14.70 -0.35 1.09
C ASP A 110 15.04 -0.53 -0.39
N LEU A 111 14.05 -0.35 -1.27
CA LEU A 111 14.20 -0.44 -2.73
C LEU A 111 14.77 0.85 -3.36
N GLY A 112 14.83 1.95 -2.61
CA GLY A 112 15.28 3.26 -3.10
C GLY A 112 14.28 3.95 -4.01
N GLU A 113 12.98 3.67 -3.85
CA GLU A 113 11.88 4.29 -4.59
C GLU A 113 11.51 5.68 -4.04
N ASP A 114 10.74 6.45 -4.81
CA ASP A 114 10.27 7.77 -4.39
C ASP A 114 9.22 7.66 -3.27
N LEU A 115 9.60 8.07 -2.06
CA LEU A 115 8.73 7.98 -0.88
C LEU A 115 7.48 8.86 -0.97
N GLY A 116 7.53 9.97 -1.71
CA GLY A 116 6.39 10.86 -1.91
C GLY A 116 5.32 10.19 -2.77
N ASP A 117 5.72 9.70 -3.95
CA ASP A 117 4.82 8.96 -4.85
C ASP A 117 4.31 7.67 -4.20
N THR A 118 5.17 6.95 -3.48
CA THR A 118 4.77 5.76 -2.71
C THR A 118 3.72 6.12 -1.65
N ALA A 119 3.91 7.22 -0.90
CA ALA A 119 2.91 7.63 0.09
C ALA A 119 1.56 7.97 -0.54
N VAL A 120 1.56 8.72 -1.63
CA VAL A 120 0.33 9.07 -2.36
C VAL A 120 -0.36 7.82 -2.90
N GLY A 121 0.40 6.92 -3.54
CA GLY A 121 -0.10 5.66 -4.06
C GLY A 121 -0.67 4.78 -2.93
N ALA A 122 0.06 4.60 -1.85
CA ALA A 122 -0.34 3.74 -0.73
C ALA A 122 -1.62 4.24 -0.04
N VAL A 123 -1.71 5.55 0.24
CA VAL A 123 -2.91 6.15 0.84
C VAL A 123 -4.09 6.03 -0.11
N THR A 124 -3.90 6.31 -1.40
CA THR A 124 -4.95 6.16 -2.42
C THR A 124 -5.43 4.71 -2.53
N GLY A 125 -4.51 3.74 -2.55
CA GLY A 125 -4.80 2.31 -2.58
C GLY A 125 -5.60 1.86 -1.36
N ALA A 126 -5.25 2.36 -0.18
CA ALA A 126 -5.96 2.08 1.06
C ALA A 126 -7.39 2.63 1.08
N VAL A 127 -7.59 3.89 0.67
CA VAL A 127 -8.92 4.51 0.60
C VAL A 127 -9.80 3.79 -0.43
N ASN A 128 -9.25 3.45 -1.61
CA ASN A 128 -9.98 2.72 -2.65
C ASN A 128 -10.35 1.30 -2.20
N ALA A 129 -9.45 0.60 -1.49
CA ALA A 129 -9.78 -0.70 -0.92
C ALA A 129 -10.85 -0.58 0.15
N ALA A 130 -10.77 0.43 1.02
CA ALA A 130 -11.78 0.70 2.04
C ALA A 130 -13.17 0.91 1.44
N GLU A 131 -13.26 1.74 0.39
CA GLU A 131 -14.50 1.93 -0.37
C GLU A 131 -15.01 0.62 -0.96
N LYS A 132 -14.14 -0.14 -1.63
CA LYS A 132 -14.48 -1.40 -2.30
C LYS A 132 -15.02 -2.47 -1.34
N VAL A 133 -14.47 -2.54 -0.12
CA VAL A 133 -14.85 -3.53 0.90
C VAL A 133 -15.88 -3.01 1.91
N GLY A 134 -16.36 -1.78 1.72
CA GLY A 134 -17.46 -1.21 2.51
C GLY A 134 -17.07 -0.77 3.93
N VAL A 135 -15.80 -0.44 4.18
CA VAL A 135 -15.34 0.16 5.44
C VAL A 135 -15.19 1.68 5.30
N SER A 136 -15.06 2.38 6.43
CA SER A 136 -14.98 3.85 6.47
C SER A 136 -13.76 4.38 5.72
N THR A 137 -13.97 5.09 4.61
CA THR A 137 -12.91 5.71 3.82
C THR A 137 -12.23 6.85 4.58
N THR A 138 -12.96 7.56 5.45
CA THR A 138 -12.39 8.61 6.31
C THR A 138 -11.44 8.02 7.36
N ASP A 139 -11.83 6.91 8.00
CA ASP A 139 -10.95 6.27 8.98
C ASP A 139 -9.75 5.62 8.29
N ALA A 140 -9.95 4.98 7.13
CA ALA A 140 -8.86 4.44 6.33
C ALA A 140 -7.88 5.52 5.88
N LEU A 141 -8.36 6.68 5.43
CA LEU A 141 -7.52 7.83 5.09
C LEU A 141 -6.68 8.27 6.30
N LYS A 142 -7.31 8.41 7.47
CA LYS A 142 -6.62 8.81 8.70
C LYS A 142 -5.53 7.82 9.09
N GLU A 143 -5.85 6.53 9.17
CA GLU A 143 -4.90 5.47 9.51
C GLU A 143 -3.75 5.40 8.50
N ALA A 144 -4.06 5.50 7.21
CA ALA A 144 -3.07 5.45 6.13
C ALA A 144 -2.11 6.65 6.20
N VAL A 145 -2.63 7.88 6.31
CA VAL A 145 -1.81 9.10 6.37
C VAL A 145 -0.91 9.09 7.60
N LEU A 146 -1.45 8.77 8.79
CA LEU A 146 -0.66 8.70 10.01
C LEU A 146 0.44 7.64 9.92
N ALA A 147 0.13 6.46 9.38
CA ALA A 147 1.09 5.38 9.24
C ALA A 147 2.19 5.69 8.21
N ALA A 148 1.84 6.32 7.09
CA ALA A 148 2.79 6.72 6.05
C ALA A 148 3.82 7.70 6.64
N ILE A 149 3.31 8.77 7.27
CA ILE A 149 4.13 9.80 7.91
C ILE A 149 4.99 9.20 9.02
N LYS A 150 4.41 8.42 9.94
CA LYS A 150 5.14 7.81 11.04
C LYS A 150 6.25 6.88 10.56
N SER A 151 6.00 6.12 9.50
CA SER A 151 7.00 5.22 8.93
C SER A 151 8.12 5.99 8.23
N ALA A 152 7.78 7.09 7.55
CA ALA A 152 8.75 7.98 6.94
C ALA A 152 9.59 8.74 7.98
N ASP A 153 8.98 9.24 9.05
CA ASP A 153 9.67 9.88 10.18
C ASP A 153 10.66 8.91 10.86
N ALA A 154 10.31 7.62 10.94
CA ALA A 154 11.20 6.58 11.46
C ALA A 154 12.40 6.28 10.55
N ILE A 155 12.28 6.50 9.23
CA ILE A 155 13.40 6.45 8.28
C ILE A 155 14.28 7.69 8.44
N GLY A 156 13.66 8.87 8.60
CA GLY A 156 14.34 10.11 8.96
C GLY A 156 13.50 11.37 8.68
N GLY A 157 13.86 12.49 9.32
CA GLY A 157 13.07 13.72 9.22
C GLY A 157 12.91 14.27 7.80
N ALA A 158 13.90 14.08 6.93
CA ALA A 158 13.78 14.47 5.52
C ALA A 158 12.74 13.60 4.77
N ALA A 159 12.73 12.28 5.01
CA ALA A 159 11.74 11.37 4.43
C ALA A 159 10.32 11.71 4.93
N GLY A 160 10.19 11.97 6.23
CA GLY A 160 8.95 12.45 6.83
C GLY A 160 8.42 13.72 6.18
N GLN A 161 9.30 14.69 5.93
CA GLN A 161 8.92 15.93 5.25
C GLN A 161 8.51 15.70 3.79
N THR A 162 9.25 14.90 3.04
CA THR A 162 8.88 14.51 1.66
C THR A 162 7.49 13.90 1.60
N VAL A 163 7.17 12.98 2.52
CA VAL A 163 5.84 12.34 2.57
C VAL A 163 4.74 13.34 2.90
N ARG A 164 4.95 14.23 3.88
CA ARG A 164 3.95 15.27 4.23
C ARG A 164 3.68 16.20 3.05
N ASP A 165 4.75 16.67 2.38
CA ASP A 165 4.65 17.58 1.24
C ASP A 165 3.93 16.92 0.05
N ALA A 166 4.25 15.66 -0.25
CA ALA A 166 3.62 14.90 -1.32
C ALA A 166 2.12 14.67 -1.05
N LEU A 167 1.76 14.24 0.16
CA LEU A 167 0.36 14.00 0.54
C LEU A 167 -0.48 15.29 0.47
N LEU A 168 0.06 16.44 0.92
CA LEU A 168 -0.63 17.73 0.83
C LEU A 168 -0.77 18.27 -0.60
N SER A 169 0.13 17.86 -1.50
CA SER A 169 0.14 18.29 -2.91
C SER A 169 -0.64 17.36 -3.83
N ALA A 170 -1.01 16.17 -3.34
CA ALA A 170 -1.69 15.15 -4.14
C ALA A 170 -3.13 15.57 -4.49
N MET A 171 -3.40 15.74 -5.79
CA MET A 171 -4.74 16.10 -6.29
C MET A 171 -5.78 14.99 -6.04
N ALA A 172 -5.34 13.73 -5.94
CA ALA A 172 -6.21 12.58 -5.70
C ALA A 172 -6.72 12.50 -4.25
N LEU A 173 -6.16 13.30 -3.34
CA LEU A 173 -6.47 13.24 -1.92
C LEU A 173 -7.07 14.56 -1.40
N PRO A 174 -8.01 14.51 -0.45
CA PRO A 174 -8.64 15.71 0.11
C PRO A 174 -7.65 16.46 1.01
N ARG A 175 -7.00 17.49 0.47
CA ARG A 175 -5.97 18.30 1.16
C ARG A 175 -6.39 18.75 2.55
N ASP A 176 -7.60 19.29 2.71
CA ASP A 176 -8.09 19.81 4.01
C ASP A 176 -8.19 18.71 5.07
N ALA A 177 -8.56 17.49 4.66
CA ALA A 177 -8.61 16.34 5.58
C ALA A 177 -7.19 15.91 5.97
N ILE A 178 -6.26 15.85 5.02
CA ILE A 178 -4.85 15.53 5.28
C ILE A 178 -4.22 16.57 6.22
N ASP A 179 -4.44 17.85 5.94
CA ASP A 179 -3.91 18.96 6.74
C ASP A 179 -4.41 18.90 8.19
N SER A 180 -5.70 18.58 8.38
CA SER A 180 -6.30 18.36 9.70
C SER A 180 -5.67 17.15 10.42
N ILE A 181 -5.46 16.03 9.74
CA ILE A 181 -4.81 14.84 10.30
C ILE A 181 -3.37 15.16 10.72
N ILE A 182 -2.61 15.85 9.86
CA ILE A 182 -1.23 16.23 10.12
C ILE A 182 -1.14 17.18 11.32
N SER A 183 -1.98 18.21 11.34
CA SER A 183 -1.95 19.23 12.38
C SER A 183 -2.39 18.68 13.74
N GLY A 184 -3.45 17.86 13.77
CA GLY A 184 -3.95 17.23 14.99
C GLY A 184 -3.08 16.08 15.53
N SER A 185 -2.05 15.63 14.79
CA SER A 185 -1.09 14.63 15.27
C SER A 185 0.06 15.19 16.10
N ASN A 186 0.22 16.52 16.11
CA ASN A 186 1.26 17.24 16.86
C ASN A 186 0.78 17.79 18.22
N GLU A 187 -0.47 17.53 18.60
CA GLU A 187 -1.07 17.81 19.93
C GLU A 187 -1.04 16.56 20.82
#